data_AF-A0A9X3T372-F1
#
_entry.id   AF-A0A9X3T372-F1
#
_cell.length_a   1.000
_cell.length_b   1.000
_cell.length_c   1.000
_cell.angle_alpha   90.00
_cell.angle_beta   90.00
_cell.angle_gamma   90.00
#
_symmetry.space_group_name_H-M   'P 1'
#
loop_
_entity.id
_entity.type
_entity.pdbx_description
1 polymer ?
#
loop_
_entity_poly.entity_id
_entity_poly.type
_entity_poly.pdbx_seq_one_letter_code
_entity_poly.pdbx_strand_id
1 'polypeptide(L)' 'MRKLAIAYANSRKAVKWTNSFMPWSKFKNRLNNHLSSNETLSEYLKMSKKEQNDLKDVGGFVGGSLLESK' A
#
# COMPACT_ATOMS: atom_id res chain seq x y z
N MET A 1 -11.32 -21.49 8.52
CA MET A 1 -11.43 -20.31 7.63
C MET A 1 -10.23 -20.28 6.69
N ARG A 2 -10.43 -20.05 5.39
CA ARG A 2 -9.36 -20.01 4.39
C ARG A 2 -8.54 -18.73 4.55
N LYS A 3 -7.21 -18.86 4.66
CA LYS A 3 -6.27 -17.71 4.67
C LYS A 3 -6.03 -17.30 3.22
N LEU A 4 -6.01 -15.99 2.97
CA LEU A 4 -5.69 -15.41 1.66
C LEU A 4 -4.19 -15.13 1.61
N ALA A 5 -3.57 -15.56 0.52
CA ALA A 5 -2.22 -15.12 0.16
C ALA A 5 -2.33 -13.74 -0.49
N ILE A 6 -1.58 -12.78 0.03
CA ILE A 6 -1.51 -11.42 -0.50
C ILE A 6 -0.06 -10.96 -0.40
N ALA A 7 0.48 -10.48 -1.52
CA ALA A 7 1.78 -9.83 -1.57
C ALA A 7 1.62 -8.32 -1.36
N TYR A 8 2.48 -7.71 -0.54
CA TYR A 8 2.46 -6.28 -0.23
C TYR A 8 3.79 -5.60 -0.59
N ALA A 9 3.69 -4.33 -0.95
CA ALA A 9 4.81 -3.43 -1.15
C ALA A 9 4.52 -2.08 -0.49
N ASN A 10 5.56 -1.44 0.06
CA ASN A 10 5.44 -0.16 0.76
C ASN A 10 5.54 1.06 -0.17
N SER A 11 5.87 0.86 -1.45
CA SER A 11 5.98 1.94 -2.44
C SER A 11 5.68 1.40 -3.83
N ARG A 12 5.18 2.26 -4.72
CA ARG A 12 5.05 1.98 -6.17
C ARG A 12 6.40 1.67 -6.84
N LYS A 13 7.52 2.09 -6.24
CA LYS A 13 8.88 1.83 -6.73
C LYS A 13 9.49 0.57 -6.10
N ALA A 14 8.75 -0.14 -5.25
CA ALA A 14 9.27 -1.32 -4.57
C ALA A 14 9.49 -2.46 -5.56
N VAL A 15 10.74 -2.91 -5.64
CA VAL A 15 11.14 -4.09 -6.40
C VAL A 15 10.85 -5.37 -5.60
N LYS A 16 11.06 -5.29 -4.28
CA LYS A 16 10.83 -6.40 -3.35
C LYS A 16 9.45 -6.32 -2.72
N TRP A 17 8.71 -7.41 -2.81
CA TRP A 17 7.37 -7.56 -2.26
C TRP A 17 7.36 -8.66 -1.20
N THR A 18 6.60 -8.46 -0.13
CA THR A 18 6.50 -9.42 0.97
C THR A 18 5.18 -10.17 0.91
N ASN A 19 5.25 -11.50 0.88
CA ASN A 19 4.08 -12.36 0.93
C ASN A 19 3.55 -12.43 2.38
N SER A 20 2.24 -12.23 2.54
CA SER A 20 1.54 -12.35 3.82
C SER A 20 0.30 -13.23 3.66
N PHE A 21 -0.01 -13.99 4.70
CA PHE A 21 -1.21 -14.82 4.76
C PHE A 21 -2.15 -14.30 5.84
N MET A 22 -3.34 -13.81 5.46
CA MET A 22 -4.30 -13.29 6.43
C MET A 22 -5.75 -13.71 6.14
N PRO A 23 -6.63 -13.76 7.17
CA PRO A 23 -8.06 -13.98 6.96
C PRO A 23 -8.70 -12.84 6.16
N TRP A 24 -9.76 -13.16 5.40
CA TRP A 24 -10.54 -12.17 4.65
C TRP A 24 -11.10 -11.04 5.51
N SER A 25 -11.55 -11.34 6.72
CA SER A 25 -12.05 -10.33 7.67
C SER A 25 -11.00 -9.27 7.97
N LYS A 26 -9.75 -9.69 8.24
CA LYS A 26 -8.63 -8.78 8.50
C LYS A 26 -8.29 -7.94 7.27
N PHE A 27 -8.31 -8.56 6.09
CA PHE A 27 -8.05 -7.84 4.84
C PHE A 27 -9.11 -6.75 4.58
N LYS A 28 -10.40 -7.07 4.73
CA LYS A 28 -11.49 -6.09 4.59
C LYS A 28 -11.35 -4.93 5.58
N ASN A 29 -11.05 -5.21 6.84
CA ASN A 29 -10.86 -4.16 7.84
C ASN A 29 -9.71 -3.22 7.48
N ARG A 30 -8.62 -3.76 6.91
CA ARG A 30 -7.50 -2.94 6.44
C ARG A 30 -7.90 -2.03 5.27
N LEU A 31 -8.68 -2.52 4.32
CA LEU A 31 -9.16 -1.71 3.18
C LEU A 31 -10.12 -0.60 3.61
N ASN A 32 -10.86 -0.80 4.70
CA ASN A 32 -11.77 0.22 5.24
C ASN A 32 -11.02 1.39 5.89
N ASN A 33 -9.79 1.17 6.35
CA ASN A 33 -8.97 2.20 6.97
C ASN A 33 -8.24 2.99 5.88
N HIS A 34 -8.82 4.13 5.50
CA HIS A 34 -8.16 5.09 4.62
C HIS A 34 -7.02 5.79 5.36
N LEU A 35 -5.90 6.00 4.66
CA LEU A 35 -4.78 6.79 5.16
C LEU A 35 -5.03 8.24 4.75
N SER A 36 -5.16 9.11 5.75
CA SER A 36 -5.21 10.56 5.55
C SER A 36 -3.82 11.14 5.78
N SER A 37 -3.39 12.03 4.88
CA SER A 37 -2.17 12.82 5.08
C SER A 37 -2.42 13.89 6.16
N ASN A 38 -1.39 14.21 6.95
CA ASN A 38 -1.46 15.26 7.97
C ASN A 38 -1.28 16.68 7.39
N GLU A 39 -0.83 16.77 6.13
CA GLU A 39 -0.58 18.04 5.44
C GLU A 39 -1.90 18.80 5.19
N THR A 40 -1.85 20.12 5.31
CA THR A 40 -2.95 20.98 4.85
C THR A 40 -2.98 21.05 3.32
N LEU A 41 -4.15 21.40 2.75
CA LEU A 41 -4.28 21.57 1.30
C LEU A 41 -3.32 22.64 0.75
N SER A 42 -3.03 23.69 1.52
CA SER A 42 -2.09 24.75 1.10
C SER A 42 -0.65 24.24 1.00
N GLU A 43 -0.21 23.42 1.96
CA GLU A 43 1.11 22.79 1.92
C GLU A 43 1.21 21.83 0.73
N TYR A 44 0.19 20.99 0.52
CA TYR A 44 0.13 20.08 -0.62
C TYR A 44 0.20 20.80 -1.98
N LEU A 45 -0.50 21.93 -2.14
CA LEU A 45 -0.50 22.69 -3.40
C LEU A 45 0.82 23.41 -3.69
N LYS A 46 1.61 23.71 -2.66
CA LYS A 46 2.96 24.28 -2.81
C LYS A 46 3.99 23.22 -3.22
N MET A 47 3.73 21.94 -2.97
CA MET A 47 4.62 20.84 -3.36
C MET A 47 4.69 20.70 -4.88
N SER A 48 5.86 20.30 -5.38
CA SER A 48 6.03 19.91 -6.78
C SER A 48 5.20 18.67 -7.13
N LYS A 49 4.92 18.44 -8.41
CA LYS A 49 4.23 17.23 -8.88
C LYS A 49 4.92 15.94 -8.40
N LYS A 50 6.25 15.95 -8.27
CA LYS A 50 7.01 14.79 -7.80
C LYS A 50 6.72 14.51 -6.33
N GLU A 51 6.80 15.54 -5.49
CA GLU A 51 6.52 15.46 -4.05
C GLU A 51 5.06 15.07 -3.79
N GLN A 52 4.11 15.66 -4.52
CA GLN A 52 2.71 15.26 -4.46
C GLN A 52 2.49 13.78 -4.78
N ASN A 53 3.19 13.26 -5.79
CA ASN A 53 3.11 11.85 -6.17
C ASN A 53 3.75 10.93 -5.14
N ASP A 54 4.89 11.33 -4.58
CA ASP A 54 5.60 10.52 -3.59
C ASP A 54 4.87 10.57 -2.22
N LEU A 55 4.19 11.68 -1.88
CA LEU A 55 3.31 11.77 -0.70
C LEU A 55 2.11 10.82 -0.78
N LYS A 56 1.54 10.67 -1.98
CA LYS A 56 0.40 9.78 -2.23
C LYS A 56 0.81 8.31 -2.44
N ASP A 57 2.10 8.02 -2.44
CA ASP A 57 2.61 6.66 -2.57
C ASP A 57 2.48 5.91 -1.25
N VAL A 58 1.35 5.21 -1.08
CA VAL A 58 1.07 4.36 0.08
C VAL A 58 1.38 2.89 -0.17
N GLY A 59 2.11 2.59 -1.26
CA GLY A 59 2.41 1.23 -1.69
C GLY A 59 1.23 0.52 -2.36
N GLY A 60 1.27 -0.81 -2.37
CA GLY A 60 0.33 -1.63 -3.12
C GLY A 60 0.21 -3.06 -2.60
N PHE A 61 -0.77 -3.79 -3.14
CA PHE A 61 -0.97 -5.21 -2.85
C PHE A 61 -1.44 -5.97 -4.10
N VAL A 62 -1.11 -7.25 -4.18
CA VAL A 62 -1.56 -8.18 -5.23
C VAL A 62 -2.06 -9.46 -4.57
N GLY A 63 -3.17 -10.00 -5.08
CA GLY A 63 -3.71 -11.28 -4.63
C GLY A 63 -2.82 -12.45 -5.07
N GLY A 64 -2.51 -13.35 -4.15
CA GLY A 64 -1.59 -14.47 -4.37
C GLY A 64 -0.26 -14.29 -3.65
N SER A 65 0.65 -15.22 -3.90
CA SER A 65 2.04 -15.20 -3.43
C SER A 65 2.97 -15.08 -4.61
N LEU A 66 3.92 -14.16 -4.54
CA LEU A 66 4.96 -14.01 -5.56
C LEU A 66 6.02 -15.12 -5.37
N LEU A 67 6.40 -15.77 -6.47
CA LEU A 67 7.31 -16.91 -6.48
C LEU A 67 8.77 -16.49 -6.19
N GLU A 68 9.16 -15.31 -6.66
CA GLU A 68 10.47 -14.71 -6.42
C GLU A 68 10.29 -13.29 -5.87
N SER A 69 10.59 -13.10 -4.58
CA SER A 69 10.81 -11.78 -4.00
C SER A 69 12.30 -11.44 -4.09
N LYS A 70 12.80 -11.18 -5.30
CA LYS A 70 14.21 -10.83 -5.56
C LYS A 70 14.44 -9.32 -5.49
#